data_AF-A0A7Z9K4E5-F1
#
_entry.id   AF-A0A7Z9K4E5-F1
#
_cell.length_a   1.000
_cell.length_b   1.000
_cell.length_c   1.000
_cell.angle_alpha   90.00
_cell.angle_beta   90.00
_cell.angle_gamma   90.00
#
_symmetry.space_group_name_H-M   'P 1'
#
loop_
_entity.id
_entity.type
_entity.pdbx_description
1 polymer ?
#
loop_
_entity_poly.entity_id
_entity_poly.type
_entity_poly.pdbx_seq_one_letter_code
_entity_poly.pdbx_strand_id
1 'polypeptide(L)' 'MCEPAIIRPASPVALVVGLATKTCVESTARYAVEMGYHTTLLAGAVATFSHEEHKAAIEFDYPRIAHVVSTVNEFLASVE' A
#
# COMPACT_ATOMS: atom_id res chain seq x y z
N MET A 1 -13.79 16.58 11.92
CA MET A 1 -12.52 15.92 12.30
C MET A 1 -11.83 15.22 11.10
N CYS A 2 -12.06 15.67 9.86
CA CYS A 2 -11.14 15.46 8.75
C CYS A 2 -10.56 16.83 8.42
N GLU A 3 -9.40 17.16 8.97
CA GLU A 3 -8.65 18.27 8.40
C GLU A 3 -8.22 17.85 6.99
N PRO A 4 -8.43 18.70 5.96
CA PRO A 4 -8.11 18.34 4.59
C PRO A 4 -6.60 18.15 4.47
N ALA A 5 -6.16 16.89 4.44
CA ALA A 5 -4.76 16.49 4.23
C ALA A 5 -4.15 17.07 2.93
N ILE A 6 -5.00 17.55 2.02
CA ILE A 6 -4.69 18.26 0.77
C ILE A 6 -3.86 19.55 0.98
N ILE A 7 -3.88 20.19 2.17
CA ILE A 7 -3.17 21.46 2.41
C ILE A 7 -1.76 21.28 3.00
N ARG A 8 -1.30 20.04 3.28
CA ARG A 8 0.06 19.85 3.83
C ARG A 8 1.12 19.92 2.72
N PRO A 9 2.15 20.77 2.84
CA PRO A 9 3.16 21.02 1.79
C PRO A 9 4.06 19.81 1.46
N ALA A 10 3.95 18.71 2.22
CA ALA A 10 4.46 17.39 1.86
C ALA A 10 3.42 16.36 2.29
N SER A 11 2.77 15.71 1.33
CA SER A 11 1.93 14.54 1.60
C SER A 11 2.80 13.47 2.27
N PRO A 12 2.49 13.02 3.49
CA PRO A 12 3.29 12.00 4.15
C PRO A 12 3.28 10.70 3.33
N VAL A 13 4.41 9.98 3.31
CA VAL A 13 4.54 8.70 2.60
C VAL A 13 4.13 7.58 3.53
N ALA A 14 3.32 6.64 3.04
CA ALA A 14 2.98 5.41 3.77
C ALA A 14 3.50 4.19 2.99
N LEU A 15 4.29 3.35 3.65
CA LEU A 15 4.72 2.04 3.14
C LEU A 15 3.97 0.95 3.91
N VAL A 16 3.16 0.16 3.24
CA VAL A 16 2.33 -0.86 3.91
C VAL A 16 2.78 -2.26 3.48
N VAL A 17 3.08 -3.10 4.47
CA VAL A 17 3.59 -4.47 4.32
C VAL A 17 3.02 -5.36 5.43
N GLY A 18 3.08 -6.69 5.29
CA GLY A 18 2.69 -7.63 6.35
C GLY A 18 1.59 -8.64 5.98
N LEU A 19 0.76 -9.01 6.97
CA LEU A 19 -0.24 -10.08 6.89
C LEU A 19 -1.60 -9.53 7.38
N ALA A 20 -2.75 -9.79 6.74
CA ALA A 20 -2.95 -10.51 5.48
C ALA A 20 -3.08 -9.57 4.26
N THR A 21 -2.60 -10.04 3.09
CA THR A 21 -2.56 -9.31 1.81
C THR A 21 -3.88 -8.61 1.47
N LYS A 22 -4.99 -9.35 1.52
CA LYS A 22 -6.35 -8.90 1.12
C LYS A 22 -7.18 -8.24 2.24
N THR A 23 -6.73 -8.29 3.49
CA THR A 23 -7.51 -7.77 4.63
C THR A 23 -6.79 -6.62 5.30
N CYS A 24 -5.94 -6.90 6.28
CA CYS A 24 -5.30 -5.87 7.09
C CYS A 24 -4.44 -4.94 6.23
N VAL A 25 -3.65 -5.49 5.32
CA VAL A 25 -2.77 -4.69 4.46
C VAL A 25 -3.59 -3.79 3.53
N GLU A 26 -4.58 -4.36 2.83
CA GLU A 26 -5.46 -3.60 1.95
C GLU A 26 -6.27 -2.53 2.70
N SER A 27 -6.83 -2.86 3.87
CA SER A 27 -7.63 -1.93 4.67
C SER A 27 -6.78 -0.75 5.15
N THR A 28 -5.57 -1.01 5.63
CA THR A 28 -4.62 0.04 6.02
C THR A 28 -4.21 0.89 4.83
N ALA A 29 -3.95 0.29 3.66
CA ALA A 29 -3.58 1.03 2.46
C ALA A 29 -4.69 1.97 1.99
N ARG A 30 -5.94 1.49 1.93
CA ARG A 30 -7.12 2.31 1.62
C ARG A 30 -7.27 3.47 2.59
N TYR A 31 -7.18 3.19 3.88
CA TYR A 31 -7.28 4.23 4.91
C TYR A 31 -6.14 5.24 4.84
N ALA A 32 -4.91 4.82 4.52
CA ALA A 32 -3.80 5.73 4.34
C ALA A 32 -4.03 6.69 3.15
N VAL A 33 -4.58 6.19 2.04
CA VAL A 33 -4.95 7.05 0.90
C VAL A 33 -6.05 8.04 1.29
N GLU A 34 -7.08 7.60 2.01
CA GLU A 34 -8.15 8.48 2.51
C GLU A 34 -7.62 9.57 3.45
N MET A 35 -6.58 9.26 4.21
CA MET A 35 -5.88 10.20 5.10
C MET A 35 -4.88 11.10 4.37
N GLY A 36 -4.76 10.99 3.04
CA GLY A 36 -3.89 11.83 2.20
C GLY A 36 -2.43 11.41 2.18
N TYR A 37 -2.12 10.15 2.49
CA TYR A 37 -0.77 9.61 2.33
C TYR A 37 -0.50 9.20 0.88
N HIS A 38 0.74 9.39 0.44
CA HIS A 38 1.24 8.78 -0.79
C HIS A 38 1.62 7.31 -0.51
N THR A 39 0.63 6.43 -0.62
CA THR A 39 0.74 5.00 -0.23
C THR A 39 1.47 4.14 -1.27
N THR A 40 2.45 3.37 -0.81
CA THR A 40 3.19 2.34 -1.57
C THR A 40 2.95 0.95 -0.95
N LEU A 41 2.69 -0.05 -1.80
CA LEU A 41 2.56 -1.46 -1.42
C LEU A 41 3.69 -2.29 -2.03
N LEU A 42 4.34 -3.14 -1.22
CA LEU A 42 5.40 -4.03 -1.69
C LEU A 42 4.87 -5.46 -1.87
N ALA A 43 4.73 -5.89 -3.12
CA ALA A 43 4.20 -7.21 -3.46
C ALA A 43 5.02 -8.36 -2.83
N GLY A 44 6.34 -8.17 -2.71
CA GLY A 44 7.25 -9.15 -2.10
C GLY A 44 7.33 -9.11 -0.57
N ALA A 45 6.60 -8.22 0.10
CA ALA A 45 6.62 -8.08 1.56
C ALA A 45 5.23 -8.24 2.20
N VAL A 46 4.31 -8.91 1.51
CA VAL A 46 2.97 -9.23 2.00
C VAL A 46 2.68 -10.72 1.87
N ALA A 47 1.82 -11.26 2.72
CA ALA A 47 1.42 -12.67 2.66
C ALA A 47 -0.04 -12.87 3.08
N THR A 48 -0.64 -14.00 2.74
CA THR A 48 -1.97 -14.42 3.24
C THR A 48 -2.06 -15.95 3.28
N PHE A 49 -3.21 -16.48 3.72
CA PHE A 49 -3.41 -17.90 3.97
C PHE A 49 -3.73 -18.73 2.72
N SER A 50 -3.96 -18.08 1.58
CA SER A 50 -4.25 -18.73 0.30
C SER A 50 -3.50 -18.06 -0.85
N HIS A 51 -2.91 -18.87 -1.73
CA HIS A 51 -2.20 -18.37 -2.90
C HIS A 51 -3.13 -17.63 -3.87
N GLU A 52 -4.33 -18.17 -4.11
CA GLU A 52 -5.33 -17.56 -4.99
C GLU A 52 -5.77 -16.19 -4.46
N GLU A 53 -5.97 -16.08 -3.14
CA GLU A 53 -6.33 -14.81 -2.50
C GLU A 53 -5.20 -13.79 -2.57
N HIS A 54 -3.95 -14.24 -2.38
CA HIS A 54 -2.77 -13.40 -2.48
C HIS A 54 -2.61 -12.84 -3.90
N LYS A 55 -2.72 -13.71 -4.90
CA LYS A 55 -2.61 -13.37 -6.31
C LYS A 55 -3.71 -12.40 -6.73
N ALA A 56 -4.96 -12.67 -6.36
CA ALA A 56 -6.09 -11.79 -6.68
C ALA A 56 -5.90 -10.38 -6.12
N ALA A 57 -5.48 -10.26 -4.85
CA ALA A 57 -5.24 -8.96 -4.24
C ALA A 57 -4.12 -8.17 -4.91
N ILE A 58 -3.01 -8.83 -5.26
CA ILE A 58 -1.88 -8.17 -5.93
C ILE A 58 -2.22 -7.77 -7.37
N GLU A 59 -2.89 -8.64 -8.14
CA GLU A 59 -3.22 -8.38 -9.55
C GLU A 59 -4.33 -7.34 -9.71
N PHE A 60 -5.33 -7.36 -8.83
CA PHE A 60 -6.56 -6.59 -9.02
C PHE A 60 -6.73 -5.45 -8.04
N ASP A 61 -6.45 -5.65 -6.75
CA ASP A 61 -6.81 -4.65 -5.73
C ASP A 61 -5.68 -3.64 -5.51
N TYR A 62 -4.44 -4.09 -5.40
CA TYR A 62 -3.29 -3.24 -5.10
C TYR A 62 -3.11 -2.09 -6.10
N PRO A 63 -3.20 -2.30 -7.43
CA PRO A 63 -3.08 -1.22 -8.42
C PRO A 63 -4.25 -0.21 -8.38
N ARG A 64 -5.36 -0.55 -7.72
CA ARG A 64 -6.55 0.31 -7.63
C ARG A 64 -6.59 1.16 -6.37
N ILE A 65 -5.86 0.76 -5.32
CA ILE A 65 -5.95 1.37 -3.99
C ILE A 65 -4.70 2.14 -3.56
N ALA A 66 -3.55 1.89 -4.19
CA ALA A 66 -2.28 2.51 -3.84
C ALA A 66 -1.74 3.37 -4.98
N HIS A 67 -0.86 4.31 -4.66
CA HIS A 67 -0.21 5.15 -5.65
C HIS A 67 0.93 4.41 -6.35
N VAL A 68 1.62 3.52 -5.62
CA VAL A 68 2.72 2.70 -6.13
C VAL A 68 2.57 1.27 -5.64
N VAL A 69 2.77 0.32 -6.56
CA VAL A 69 2.95 -1.09 -6.24
C VAL A 69 4.30 -1.48 -6.82
N SER A 70 5.21 -1.97 -5.98
CA SER A 70 6.57 -2.32 -6.40
C SER A 70 7.09 -3.58 -5.72
N THR A 71 8.23 -4.07 -6.21
CA THR A 71 9.01 -5.09 -5.51
C THR A 71 9.87 -4.46 -4.42
N VAL A 72 10.32 -5.28 -3.47
CA VAL A 72 11.25 -4.84 -2.41
C VAL A 72 12.54 -4.29 -3.02
N ASN A 73 13.07 -4.95 -4.06
CA ASN A 73 14.33 -4.54 -4.69
C ASN A 73 14.21 -3.19 -5.40
N GLU A 74 13.13 -2.97 -6.15
CA GLU A 74 12.87 -1.67 -6.80
C GLU A 74 12.72 -0.55 -5.77
N PHE A 75 12.06 -0.83 -4.65
CA PHE A 75 11.91 0.15 -3.57
C PHE A 75 13.27 0.48 -2.93
N LEU A 76 14.07 -0.52 -2.57
CA LEU A 76 15.40 -0.30 -1.98
C LEU A 76 16.30 0.53 -2.89
N ALA A 77 16.31 0.22 -4.20
CA ALA A 77 17.06 0.99 -5.18
C ALA A 77 16.60 2.45 -5.34
N SER A 78 15.39 2.80 -4.86
CA SER A 78 14.85 4.16 -4.94
C SER A 78 15.17 5.04 -3.72
N VAL A 79 15.66 4.45 -2.62
CA VAL A 79 15.92 5.14 -1.34
C VAL A 79 17.40 5.20 -0.95
N GLU A 80 18.26 4.51 -1.68
CA GLU A 80 19.73 4.61 -1.58
C GLU A 80 20.28 5.79 -2.40
#